data_AF-A0A226D9F5-F1
#
_entry.id   AF-A0A226D9F5-F1
#
_cell.length_a   1.000
_cell.length_b   1.000
_cell.length_c   1.000
_cell.angle_alpha   90.00
_cell.angle_beta   90.00
_cell.angle_gamma   90.00
#
_symmetry.space_group_name_H-M   'P 1'
#
loop_
_entity.id
_entity.type
_entity.pdbx_description
1 polymer ?
#
loop_
_entity_poly.entity_id
_entity_poly.type
_entity_poly.pdbx_seq_one_letter_code
_entity_poly.pdbx_strand_id
1 'polypeptide(L)'
;MPSPLIFYSINEAFRLNKRGLPQTPVGFNYANRKFTFDESTPWKFFGWYFSLIGILPLLTGGSCIYVIFWHFISPRPGFTIAQIVQYCIVFMTCGTLCGIGITTLLSGRLGFLLLNQNLQAYEELMTDDTDDKNMYVPKPRIDSILEIFGTPGLHLKNGKLDIIGILYLVCLTTSTTISRFVIFPMVVLRRMDICGFVIHDLWIWLGVWGNPIIWVIDIIIRTPLTYIFFMECQRTLPFVVFFMAMPLQLFVQSIIKLLDDATEFGGNKFLRETSVRIFKKIQLFVIIPERLVTTLTLLLMFVGVAFLVCLNFATIRFLHYDLPFMYYMMFPILGFILTLVMRAMLPVAIDMHERSVEILRLWRHNTALKGRGKAFLHKTVRAMRPLCFFAGIDDLIFYKIDKPVLGSFFSTIQDWTIALLMSYQPG
;
A
#
# COMPACT_ATOMS: atom_id res chain seq x y z
N MET A 1 -2.45 17.91 -10.39
CA MET A 1 -1.97 16.69 -11.08
C MET A 1 -1.29 15.77 -10.08
N PRO A 2 -1.42 14.42 -10.14
CA PRO A 2 -0.40 13.56 -9.53
C PRO A 2 0.94 14.07 -10.05
N SER A 3 1.83 14.36 -9.12
CA SER A 3 3.02 15.11 -9.45
C SER A 3 3.89 14.32 -10.44
N PRO A 4 4.67 15.01 -11.28
CA PRO A 4 5.66 14.36 -12.12
C PRO A 4 6.59 13.43 -11.32
N LEU A 5 6.87 13.79 -10.06
CA LEU A 5 7.69 13.00 -9.13
C LEU A 5 7.06 11.65 -8.78
N ILE A 6 5.73 11.58 -8.62
CA ILE A 6 5.02 10.31 -8.41
C ILE A 6 5.21 9.38 -9.62
N PHE A 7 4.97 9.86 -10.84
CA PHE A 7 5.13 9.04 -12.06
C PHE A 7 6.56 8.62 -12.31
N TYR A 8 7.52 9.50 -12.03
CA TYR A 8 8.94 9.16 -12.07
C TYR A 8 9.28 8.04 -11.08
N SER A 9 8.82 8.15 -9.83
CA SER A 9 9.04 7.15 -8.78
C SER A 9 8.47 5.78 -9.17
N ILE A 10 7.29 5.76 -9.79
CA ILE A 10 6.65 4.54 -10.30
C ILE A 10 7.49 3.93 -11.42
N ASN A 11 7.88 4.73 -12.41
CA ASN A 11 8.69 4.27 -13.52
C ASN A 11 10.03 3.69 -13.05
N GLU A 12 10.69 4.37 -12.11
CA GLU A 12 11.92 3.89 -11.51
C GLU A 12 11.73 2.58 -10.75
N ALA A 13 10.65 2.43 -9.98
CA ALA A 13 10.33 1.17 -9.32
C ALA A 13 10.18 0.00 -10.31
N PHE A 14 9.44 0.20 -11.42
CA PHE A 14 9.32 -0.81 -12.48
C PHE A 14 10.66 -1.08 -13.19
N ARG A 15 11.48 -0.05 -13.40
CA ARG A 15 12.82 -0.18 -14.01
C ARG A 15 13.76 -1.01 -13.15
N LEU A 16 13.76 -0.76 -11.84
CA LEU A 16 14.56 -1.51 -10.86
C LEU A 16 14.15 -2.98 -10.79
N ASN A 17 12.84 -3.26 -10.89
CA ASN A 17 12.30 -4.61 -10.91
C ASN A 17 12.69 -5.37 -12.19
N LYS A 18 12.64 -4.71 -13.35
CA LYS A 18 12.93 -5.36 -14.65
C LYS A 18 14.38 -5.86 -14.78
N ARG A 19 15.35 -5.25 -14.11
CA ARG A 19 16.78 -5.56 -14.27
C ARG A 19 17.28 -6.78 -13.51
N GLY A 20 16.53 -7.31 -12.55
CA GLY A 20 17.05 -8.39 -11.68
C GLY A 20 16.00 -9.37 -11.16
N LEU A 21 14.79 -9.34 -11.69
CA LEU A 21 13.71 -10.25 -11.29
C LEU A 21 12.98 -10.84 -12.51
N PRO A 22 12.30 -11.98 -12.33
CA PRO A 22 11.39 -12.50 -13.33
C PRO A 22 10.38 -11.45 -13.77
N GLN A 23 10.02 -11.46 -15.05
CA GLN A 23 9.05 -10.51 -15.59
C GLN A 23 7.67 -10.69 -14.94
N THR A 24 6.95 -9.58 -14.75
CA THR A 24 5.57 -9.56 -14.28
C THR A 24 4.63 -9.16 -15.41
N PRO A 25 3.35 -9.58 -15.38
CA PRO A 25 2.34 -9.13 -16.35
C PRO A 25 2.03 -7.64 -16.19
N VAL A 26 2.39 -7.05 -15.05
CA VAL A 26 2.22 -5.63 -14.77
C VAL A 26 3.40 -4.84 -15.31
N GLY A 27 3.10 -3.78 -16.05
CA GLY A 27 4.06 -2.76 -16.48
C GLY A 27 3.50 -1.34 -16.37
N PHE A 28 4.37 -0.37 -16.59
CA PHE A 28 4.01 1.04 -16.62
C PHE A 28 4.63 1.70 -17.85
N ASN A 29 3.81 2.38 -18.65
CA ASN A 29 4.26 3.15 -19.79
C ASN A 29 4.39 4.62 -19.40
N TYR A 30 5.62 5.08 -19.18
CA TYR A 30 5.93 6.45 -18.74
C TYR A 30 5.48 7.52 -19.75
N ALA A 31 5.58 7.25 -21.06
CA ALA A 31 5.21 8.22 -22.09
C ALA A 31 3.72 8.54 -22.07
N ASN A 32 2.90 7.50 -21.88
CA ASN A 32 1.43 7.63 -21.84
C ASN A 32 0.87 7.78 -20.43
N ARG A 33 1.72 7.69 -19.39
CA ARG A 33 1.34 7.68 -17.96
C ARG A 33 0.26 6.64 -17.62
N LYS A 34 0.27 5.52 -18.33
CA LYS A 34 -0.73 4.44 -18.20
C LYS A 34 -0.07 3.16 -17.72
N PHE A 35 -0.77 2.45 -16.84
CA PHE A 35 -0.43 1.09 -16.49
C PHE A 35 -0.80 0.14 -17.61
N THR A 36 0.02 -0.87 -17.84
CA THR A 36 -0.21 -1.89 -18.86
C THR A 36 -0.29 -3.25 -18.18
N PHE A 37 -1.25 -4.06 -18.58
CA PHE A 37 -1.35 -5.46 -18.17
C PHE A 37 -1.18 -6.34 -19.40
N ASP A 38 -0.14 -7.16 -19.40
CA ASP A 38 0.20 -8.07 -20.49
C ASP A 38 -0.57 -9.40 -20.30
N GLU A 39 -1.54 -9.65 -21.19
CA GLU A 39 -2.38 -10.85 -21.21
C GLU A 39 -1.74 -12.04 -21.95
N SER A 40 -0.43 -11.98 -22.24
CA SER A 40 0.29 -13.10 -22.84
C SER A 40 0.24 -14.37 -21.98
N THR A 41 0.60 -15.50 -22.59
CA THR A 41 0.47 -16.82 -21.98
C THR A 41 1.16 -16.89 -20.61
N PRO A 42 0.55 -17.57 -19.60
CA PRO A 42 1.10 -17.67 -18.25
C PRO A 42 2.55 -18.16 -18.19
N TRP A 43 2.98 -18.93 -19.20
CA TRP A 43 4.36 -19.40 -19.34
C TRP A 43 5.40 -18.28 -19.41
N LYS A 44 5.08 -17.13 -20.02
CA LYS A 44 5.98 -15.97 -20.06
C LYS A 44 6.33 -15.46 -18.66
N PHE A 45 5.40 -15.60 -17.72
CA PHE A 45 5.53 -15.13 -16.34
C PHE A 45 5.78 -16.27 -15.35
N PHE A 46 6.09 -17.49 -15.83
CA PHE A 46 6.27 -18.67 -15.00
C PHE A 46 7.28 -18.45 -13.87
N GLY A 47 8.41 -17.79 -14.15
CA GLY A 47 9.43 -17.52 -13.11
C GLY A 47 8.90 -16.66 -11.96
N TRP A 48 7.98 -15.73 -12.25
CA TRP A 48 7.31 -14.97 -11.19
C TRP A 48 6.34 -15.84 -10.41
N TYR A 49 5.48 -16.61 -11.09
CA TYR A 49 4.52 -17.50 -10.42
C TYR A 49 5.20 -18.54 -9.55
N PHE A 50 6.28 -19.13 -10.04
CA PHE A 50 7.07 -20.09 -9.29
C PHE A 50 7.70 -19.46 -8.05
N SER A 51 8.20 -18.23 -8.16
CA SER A 51 8.73 -17.49 -7.01
C SER A 51 7.64 -17.21 -5.96
N LEU A 52 6.49 -16.68 -6.41
CA LEU A 52 5.43 -16.19 -5.53
C LEU A 52 4.59 -17.30 -4.90
N ILE A 53 4.30 -18.37 -5.64
CA ILE A 53 3.43 -19.49 -5.21
C ILE A 53 4.24 -20.72 -4.81
N GLY A 54 5.44 -20.92 -5.38
CA GLY A 54 6.31 -22.03 -5.03
C GLY A 54 7.26 -21.65 -3.91
N ILE A 55 8.27 -20.83 -4.23
CA ILE A 55 9.40 -20.55 -3.32
C ILE A 55 8.93 -19.87 -2.04
N LEU A 56 8.17 -18.78 -2.12
CA LEU A 56 7.75 -18.01 -0.94
C LEU A 56 6.95 -18.83 0.08
N PRO A 57 5.78 -19.42 -0.27
CA PRO A 57 4.97 -20.10 0.73
C PRO A 57 5.50 -21.48 1.08
N LEU A 58 5.97 -22.28 0.11
CA LEU A 58 6.42 -23.65 0.40
C LEU A 58 7.78 -23.66 1.07
N LEU A 59 8.75 -22.93 0.51
CA LEU A 59 10.11 -22.96 1.04
C LEU A 59 10.22 -22.05 2.26
N THR A 60 9.94 -20.74 2.13
CA THR A 60 10.11 -19.82 3.26
C THR A 60 9.02 -20.02 4.31
N GLY A 61 7.75 -20.05 3.91
CA GLY A 61 6.63 -20.26 4.82
C GLY A 61 6.65 -21.63 5.50
N GLY A 62 6.89 -22.70 4.73
CA GLY A 62 7.05 -24.05 5.26
C GLY A 62 8.24 -24.16 6.21
N SER A 63 9.37 -23.52 5.90
CA SER A 63 10.53 -23.47 6.81
C SER A 63 10.22 -22.73 8.11
N CYS A 64 9.43 -21.65 8.08
CA CYS A 64 9.00 -20.97 9.31
C CYS A 64 8.20 -21.91 10.21
N ILE A 65 7.18 -22.59 9.64
CA ILE A 65 6.35 -23.53 10.39
C ILE A 65 7.22 -24.64 10.97
N TYR A 66 8.11 -25.22 10.16
CA TYR A 66 9.01 -26.28 10.61
C TYR A 66 9.87 -25.83 11.80
N VAL A 67 10.55 -24.67 11.70
CA VAL A 67 11.43 -24.19 12.76
C VAL A 67 10.64 -23.86 14.04
N ILE A 68 9.50 -23.20 13.91
CA ILE A 68 8.64 -22.85 15.06
C ILE A 68 8.13 -24.12 15.75
N PHE A 69 7.54 -25.04 14.98
CA PHE A 69 6.99 -26.28 15.50
C PHE A 69 8.06 -27.15 16.17
N TRP A 70 9.22 -27.30 15.52
CA TRP A 70 10.30 -28.09 16.06
C TRP A 70 10.90 -27.47 17.32
N HIS A 71 10.95 -26.15 17.42
CA HIS A 71 11.43 -25.48 18.63
C HIS A 71 10.53 -25.75 19.83
N PHE A 72 9.21 -25.87 19.64
CA PHE A 72 8.29 -26.25 20.72
C PHE A 72 8.46 -27.71 21.16
N ILE A 73 8.79 -28.63 20.24
CA ILE A 73 9.02 -30.04 20.58
C ILE A 73 10.38 -30.25 21.22
N SER A 74 11.42 -29.64 20.66
CA SER A 74 12.81 -29.80 21.08
C SER A 74 13.48 -28.42 21.11
N PRO A 75 13.41 -27.71 22.26
CA PRO A 75 14.01 -26.39 22.42
C PRO A 75 15.49 -26.39 22.03
N ARG A 76 15.85 -25.50 21.09
CA ARG A 76 17.21 -25.41 20.57
C ARG A 76 18.02 -24.39 21.36
N PRO A 77 19.24 -24.73 21.82
CA PRO A 77 20.09 -23.76 22.49
C PRO A 77 20.44 -22.62 21.51
N GLY A 78 20.30 -21.38 21.98
CA GLY A 78 20.57 -20.18 21.18
C GLY A 78 19.41 -19.72 20.29
N PHE A 79 18.29 -20.45 20.25
CA PHE A 79 17.08 -19.97 19.59
C PHE A 79 16.23 -19.18 20.57
N THR A 80 16.07 -17.88 20.31
CA THR A 80 15.40 -16.93 21.21
C THR A 80 13.93 -16.77 20.82
N ILE A 81 13.08 -16.37 21.78
CA ILE A 81 11.66 -16.03 21.54
C ILE A 81 11.54 -14.95 20.44
N ALA A 82 12.51 -14.04 20.36
CA ALA A 82 12.61 -13.03 19.31
C ALA A 82 12.53 -13.63 17.90
N GLN A 83 13.27 -14.72 17.67
CA GLN A 83 13.34 -15.39 16.37
C GLN A 83 12.04 -16.12 16.05
N ILE A 84 11.36 -16.70 17.05
CA ILE A 84 10.01 -17.26 16.88
C ILE A 84 9.06 -16.16 16.38
N VAL A 85 9.01 -15.02 17.07
CA VAL A 85 8.15 -13.89 16.68
C VAL A 85 8.49 -13.38 15.29
N GLN A 86 9.78 -13.23 14.97
CA GLN A 86 10.24 -12.85 13.64
C GLN A 86 9.75 -13.84 12.57
N TYR A 87 9.80 -15.14 12.82
CA TYR A 87 9.40 -16.15 11.84
C TYR A 87 7.89 -16.24 11.68
N CYS A 88 7.12 -15.96 12.74
CA CYS A 88 5.68 -15.74 12.64
C CYS A 88 5.39 -14.53 11.73
N ILE A 89 6.10 -13.42 11.89
CA ILE A 89 5.92 -12.23 11.04
C ILE A 89 6.29 -12.56 9.58
N VAL A 90 7.39 -13.27 9.34
CA VAL A 90 7.79 -13.69 7.99
C VAL A 90 6.75 -14.63 7.38
N PHE A 91 6.22 -15.60 8.13
CA PHE A 91 5.16 -16.49 7.66
C PHE A 91 3.91 -15.73 7.22
N MET A 92 3.44 -14.79 8.07
CA MET A 92 2.30 -13.93 7.75
C MET A 92 2.58 -13.05 6.54
N THR A 93 3.81 -12.57 6.40
CA THR A 93 4.27 -11.79 5.24
C THR A 93 4.23 -12.63 3.97
N CYS A 94 4.76 -13.86 3.97
CA CYS A 94 4.69 -14.79 2.84
C CYS A 94 3.24 -15.04 2.39
N GLY A 95 2.33 -15.31 3.34
CA GLY A 95 0.91 -15.48 3.04
C GLY A 95 0.28 -14.23 2.41
N THR A 96 0.60 -13.06 2.95
CA THR A 96 0.10 -11.77 2.43
C THR A 96 0.63 -11.49 1.02
N LEU A 97 1.91 -11.70 0.76
CA LEU A 97 2.51 -11.52 -0.58
C LEU A 97 1.90 -12.46 -1.61
N CYS A 98 1.71 -13.72 -1.23
CA CYS A 98 1.03 -14.71 -2.08
C CYS A 98 -0.41 -14.26 -2.39
N GLY A 99 -1.15 -13.82 -1.37
CA GLY A 99 -2.51 -13.29 -1.52
C GLY A 99 -2.58 -12.06 -2.43
N ILE A 100 -1.65 -11.11 -2.29
CA ILE A 100 -1.57 -9.94 -3.18
C ILE A 100 -1.24 -10.36 -4.62
N GLY A 101 -0.31 -11.30 -4.81
CA GLY A 101 0.04 -11.79 -6.15
C GLY A 101 -1.12 -12.52 -6.82
N ILE A 102 -1.83 -13.39 -6.10
CA ILE A 102 -3.05 -14.06 -6.59
C ILE A 102 -4.14 -13.02 -6.92
N THR A 103 -4.35 -12.04 -6.05
CA THR A 103 -5.33 -10.97 -6.29
C THR A 103 -4.95 -10.14 -7.53
N THR A 104 -3.66 -9.85 -7.70
CA THR A 104 -3.14 -9.15 -8.89
C THR A 104 -3.31 -9.99 -10.15
N LEU A 105 -3.26 -11.31 -10.05
CA LEU A 105 -3.51 -12.20 -11.18
C LEU A 105 -4.98 -12.27 -11.58
N LEU A 106 -5.86 -12.44 -10.60
CA LEU A 106 -7.30 -12.58 -10.84
C LEU A 106 -7.94 -11.26 -11.22
N SER A 107 -7.57 -10.18 -10.53
CA SER A 107 -8.23 -8.88 -10.63
C SER A 107 -7.37 -7.81 -11.31
N GLY A 108 -6.11 -8.10 -11.66
CA GLY A 108 -5.16 -7.09 -12.17
C GLY A 108 -5.63 -6.40 -13.43
N ARG A 109 -6.19 -7.15 -14.40
CA ARG A 109 -6.73 -6.58 -15.64
C ARG A 109 -7.79 -5.51 -15.35
N LEU A 110 -8.78 -5.86 -14.55
CA LEU A 110 -9.85 -4.93 -14.17
C LEU A 110 -9.31 -3.77 -13.34
N GLY A 111 -8.44 -4.06 -12.35
CA GLY A 111 -7.82 -3.06 -11.49
C GLY A 111 -7.04 -2.01 -12.27
N PHE A 112 -6.20 -2.41 -13.23
CA PHE A 112 -5.44 -1.46 -14.06
C PHE A 112 -6.32 -0.71 -15.05
N LEU A 113 -7.37 -1.35 -15.58
CA LEU A 113 -8.35 -0.65 -16.41
C LEU A 113 -9.03 0.47 -15.62
N LEU A 114 -9.53 0.15 -14.42
CA LEU A 114 -10.18 1.12 -13.53
C LEU A 114 -9.20 2.23 -13.10
N LEU A 115 -7.95 1.89 -12.78
CA LEU A 115 -6.93 2.85 -12.43
C LEU A 115 -6.61 3.81 -13.58
N ASN A 116 -6.43 3.29 -14.80
CA ASN A 116 -6.19 4.11 -15.99
C ASN A 116 -7.39 5.01 -16.32
N GLN A 117 -8.62 4.51 -16.13
CA GLN A 117 -9.82 5.31 -16.34
C GLN A 117 -9.97 6.41 -15.27
N ASN A 118 -9.58 6.13 -14.01
CA ASN A 118 -9.53 7.13 -12.94
C ASN A 118 -8.48 8.21 -13.27
N LEU A 119 -7.28 7.81 -13.68
CA LEU A 119 -6.25 8.73 -14.17
C LEU A 119 -6.77 9.61 -15.31
N GLN A 120 -7.45 9.03 -16.30
CA GLN A 120 -8.03 9.77 -17.40
C GLN A 120 -9.13 10.74 -16.94
N ALA A 121 -10.05 10.30 -16.06
CA ALA A 121 -11.11 11.16 -15.54
C ALA A 121 -10.54 12.36 -14.77
N TYR A 122 -9.45 12.12 -14.04
CA TYR A 122 -8.70 13.16 -13.36
C TYR A 122 -7.99 14.12 -14.35
N GLU A 123 -7.36 13.60 -15.40
CA GLU A 123 -6.74 14.43 -16.44
C GLU A 123 -7.78 15.29 -17.18
N GLU A 124 -8.95 14.73 -17.50
CA GLU A 124 -10.10 15.46 -18.07
C GLU A 124 -10.53 16.62 -17.15
N LEU A 125 -10.56 16.39 -15.83
CA LEU A 125 -10.91 17.42 -14.84
C LEU A 125 -9.86 18.54 -14.76
N MET A 126 -8.57 18.20 -14.90
CA MET A 126 -7.47 19.16 -14.80
C MET A 126 -7.20 19.94 -16.09
N THR A 127 -7.59 19.41 -17.25
CA THR A 127 -7.36 20.08 -18.55
C THR A 127 -8.19 21.35 -18.67
N ASP A 128 -9.36 21.42 -18.02
CA ASP A 128 -10.27 22.57 -18.03
C ASP A 128 -9.64 23.83 -17.37
N ASP A 129 -8.66 23.66 -16.49
CA ASP A 129 -7.93 24.77 -15.82
C ASP A 129 -6.72 25.29 -16.61
N THR A 130 -6.35 24.65 -17.74
CA THR A 130 -5.07 24.95 -18.41
C THR A 130 -5.03 26.25 -19.24
N ASP A 131 -6.01 27.14 -19.09
CA ASP A 131 -5.89 28.53 -19.56
C ASP A 131 -4.86 29.34 -18.74
N ASP A 132 -4.40 28.83 -17.59
CA ASP A 132 -3.42 29.49 -16.73
C ASP A 132 -1.94 29.27 -17.15
N LYS A 133 -1.68 29.18 -18.46
CA LYS A 133 -0.35 28.86 -19.04
C LYS A 133 0.72 29.92 -18.82
N ASN A 134 0.40 31.08 -18.24
CA ASN A 134 1.31 32.24 -18.20
C ASN A 134 1.90 32.57 -16.83
N MET A 135 1.60 31.80 -15.77
CA MET A 135 2.19 32.08 -14.45
C MET A 135 3.59 31.47 -14.34
N TYR A 136 4.62 32.26 -14.68
CA TYR A 136 6.02 31.92 -14.45
C TYR A 136 6.32 31.96 -12.94
N VAL A 137 6.46 30.78 -12.32
CA VAL A 137 6.93 30.67 -10.94
C VAL A 137 8.43 30.37 -10.98
N PRO A 138 9.30 31.20 -10.37
CA PRO A 138 10.73 30.96 -10.36
C PRO A 138 11.05 29.62 -9.69
N LYS A 139 11.74 28.73 -10.42
CA LYS A 139 12.14 27.40 -9.92
C LYS A 139 13.24 27.54 -8.85
N PRO A 140 13.17 26.83 -7.71
CA PRO A 140 14.26 26.82 -6.73
C PRO A 140 15.50 26.10 -7.30
N ARG A 141 16.70 26.51 -6.86
CA ARG A 141 17.99 25.96 -7.36
C ARG A 141 18.10 24.44 -7.26
N ILE A 142 17.53 23.83 -6.22
CA ILE A 142 17.55 22.38 -6.00
C ILE A 142 16.83 21.65 -7.13
N ASP A 143 15.70 22.17 -7.60
CA ASP A 143 14.93 21.54 -8.69
C ASP A 143 15.71 21.61 -10.01
N SER A 144 16.45 22.69 -10.26
CA SER A 144 17.33 22.78 -11.43
C SER A 144 18.46 21.74 -11.40
N ILE A 145 19.02 21.45 -10.23
CA ILE A 145 20.05 20.41 -10.08
C ILE A 145 19.45 19.02 -10.33
N LEU A 146 18.27 18.75 -9.78
CA LEU A 146 17.57 17.48 -9.99
C LEU A 146 17.18 17.27 -11.46
N GLU A 147 16.80 18.33 -12.16
CA GLU A 147 16.47 18.28 -13.59
C GLU A 147 17.71 17.87 -14.43
N ILE A 148 18.92 18.25 -14.03
CA ILE A 148 20.18 17.79 -14.64
C ILE A 148 20.37 16.27 -14.50
N PHE A 149 19.94 15.68 -13.37
CA PHE A 149 19.97 14.23 -13.16
C PHE A 149 18.79 13.49 -13.80
N GLY A 150 17.91 14.18 -14.53
CA GLY A 150 16.69 13.62 -15.11
C GLY A 150 15.62 13.28 -14.08
N THR A 151 15.75 13.79 -12.86
CA THR A 151 14.73 13.69 -11.80
C THR A 151 13.81 14.91 -11.84
N PRO A 152 12.48 14.75 -11.74
CA PRO A 152 11.57 15.88 -11.60
C PRO A 152 11.87 16.68 -10.33
N GLY A 153 11.56 17.99 -10.35
CA GLY A 153 11.68 18.85 -9.17
C GLY A 153 10.85 18.36 -7.98
N LEU A 154 11.29 18.70 -6.76
CA LEU A 154 10.62 18.33 -5.51
C LEU A 154 9.47 19.26 -5.15
N HIS A 155 9.36 20.42 -5.81
CA HIS A 155 8.32 21.39 -5.54
C HIS A 155 7.20 21.30 -6.57
N LEU A 156 5.97 21.48 -6.09
CA LEU A 156 4.79 21.67 -6.92
C LEU A 156 4.84 23.04 -7.62
N LYS A 157 4.00 23.24 -8.64
CA LYS A 157 3.90 24.52 -9.37
C LYS A 157 3.58 25.72 -8.47
N ASN A 158 2.95 25.48 -7.31
CA ASN A 158 2.64 26.50 -6.31
C ASN A 158 3.81 26.81 -5.34
N GLY A 159 5.00 26.24 -5.58
CA GLY A 159 6.17 26.40 -4.72
C GLY A 159 6.13 25.58 -3.43
N LYS A 160 5.05 24.85 -3.14
CA LYS A 160 5.00 23.95 -1.96
C LYS A 160 5.76 22.67 -2.24
N LEU A 161 6.39 22.12 -1.20
CA LEU A 161 7.08 20.83 -1.27
C LEU A 161 6.09 19.70 -1.57
N ASP A 162 6.41 18.86 -2.54
CA ASP A 162 5.60 17.69 -2.92
C ASP A 162 5.85 16.52 -1.95
N ILE A 163 5.32 16.64 -0.74
CA ILE A 163 5.48 15.64 0.33
C ILE A 163 5.04 14.25 -0.13
N ILE A 164 3.96 14.17 -0.93
CA ILE A 164 3.45 12.87 -1.40
C ILE A 164 4.39 12.28 -2.45
N GLY A 165 4.87 13.06 -3.42
CA GLY A 165 5.85 12.56 -4.40
C GLY A 165 7.16 12.12 -3.75
N ILE A 166 7.64 12.85 -2.74
CA ILE A 166 8.82 12.46 -1.96
C ILE A 166 8.56 11.14 -1.22
N LEU A 167 7.38 10.99 -0.61
CA LEU A 167 7.01 9.74 0.05
C LEU A 167 7.02 8.57 -0.93
N TYR A 168 6.45 8.73 -2.13
CA TYR A 168 6.49 7.70 -3.18
C TYR A 168 7.93 7.39 -3.62
N LEU A 169 8.77 8.40 -3.79
CA LEU A 169 10.18 8.21 -4.14
C LEU A 169 10.89 7.39 -3.06
N VAL A 170 10.82 7.82 -1.80
CA VAL A 170 11.47 7.14 -0.67
C VAL A 170 10.93 5.72 -0.49
N CYS A 171 9.62 5.54 -0.51
CA CYS A 171 9.00 4.23 -0.30
C CYS A 171 9.27 3.25 -1.45
N LEU A 172 9.24 3.71 -2.71
CA LEU A 172 9.34 2.80 -3.86
C LEU A 172 10.79 2.58 -4.33
N THR A 173 11.62 3.62 -4.36
CA THR A 173 12.98 3.52 -4.90
C THR A 173 14.02 3.30 -3.81
N THR A 174 13.99 4.11 -2.75
CA THR A 174 14.97 4.04 -1.66
C THR A 174 14.81 2.74 -0.86
N SER A 175 13.58 2.36 -0.50
CA SER A 175 13.33 1.10 0.21
C SER A 175 13.84 -0.12 -0.56
N THR A 176 13.57 -0.18 -1.87
CA THR A 176 14.04 -1.26 -2.75
C THR A 176 15.56 -1.33 -2.77
N THR A 177 16.23 -0.18 -2.86
CA THR A 177 17.69 -0.08 -2.90
C THR A 177 18.31 -0.51 -1.57
N ILE A 178 17.80 0.01 -0.45
CA ILE A 178 18.27 -0.36 0.91
C ILE A 178 18.06 -1.85 1.17
N SER A 179 16.90 -2.39 0.81
CA SER A 179 16.60 -3.80 1.02
C SER A 179 17.53 -4.71 0.22
N ARG A 180 17.83 -4.35 -1.03
CA ARG A 180 18.70 -5.14 -1.91
C ARG A 180 20.16 -5.13 -1.46
N PHE A 181 20.70 -3.96 -1.09
CA PHE A 181 22.14 -3.81 -0.86
C PHE A 181 22.55 -3.84 0.62
N VAL A 182 21.63 -3.57 1.54
CA VAL A 182 21.94 -3.47 2.98
C VAL A 182 21.25 -4.59 3.77
N ILE A 183 19.93 -4.68 3.69
CA ILE A 183 19.16 -5.60 4.55
C ILE A 183 19.44 -7.05 4.17
N PHE A 184 19.33 -7.39 2.89
CA PHE A 184 19.53 -8.76 2.40
C PHE A 184 20.91 -9.34 2.80
N PRO A 185 22.05 -8.68 2.50
CA PRO A 185 23.36 -9.21 2.87
C PRO A 185 23.52 -9.30 4.38
N MET A 186 23.00 -8.32 5.13
CA MET A 186 23.06 -8.32 6.60
C MET A 186 22.31 -9.52 7.19
N VAL A 187 21.16 -9.88 6.63
CA VAL A 187 20.37 -11.05 7.07
C VAL A 187 21.13 -12.36 6.84
N VAL A 188 21.72 -12.53 5.66
CA VAL A 188 22.50 -13.73 5.33
C VAL A 188 23.77 -13.83 6.20
N LEU A 189 24.53 -12.74 6.33
CA LEU A 189 25.78 -12.69 7.09
C LEU A 189 25.56 -12.96 8.59
N ARG A 190 24.47 -12.42 9.16
CA ARG A 190 24.11 -12.66 10.57
C ARG A 190 23.35 -13.97 10.79
N ARG A 191 23.14 -14.75 9.74
CA ARG A 191 22.34 -15.99 9.74
C ARG A 191 20.94 -15.81 10.35
N MET A 192 20.29 -14.70 10.02
CA MET A 192 18.93 -14.39 10.50
C MET A 192 17.83 -14.96 9.59
N ASP A 193 18.20 -15.50 8.43
CA ASP A 193 17.26 -16.18 7.52
C ASP A 193 16.83 -17.56 8.03
N ILE A 194 15.55 -17.87 7.78
CA ILE A 194 14.91 -19.10 8.23
C ILE A 194 15.50 -20.33 7.52
N CYS A 195 15.83 -20.19 6.23
CA CYS A 195 16.39 -21.28 5.42
C CYS A 195 17.70 -21.81 6.01
N GLY A 196 18.52 -20.94 6.61
CA GLY A 196 19.75 -21.34 7.27
C GLY A 196 19.55 -22.36 8.39
N PHE A 197 18.45 -22.28 9.15
CA PHE A 197 18.17 -23.26 10.20
C PHE A 197 17.78 -24.63 9.64
N VAL A 198 16.96 -24.66 8.59
CA VAL A 198 16.55 -25.92 7.96
C VAL A 198 17.74 -26.61 7.29
N ILE A 199 18.56 -25.84 6.56
CA ILE A 199 19.76 -26.35 5.90
C ILE A 199 20.79 -26.82 6.93
N HIS A 200 20.96 -26.09 8.03
CA HIS A 200 21.82 -26.49 9.14
C HIS A 200 21.42 -27.86 9.73
N ASP A 201 20.12 -28.07 9.99
CA ASP A 201 19.64 -29.37 10.49
C ASP A 201 19.90 -30.49 9.50
N LEU A 202 19.71 -30.22 8.20
CA LEU A 202 19.99 -31.18 7.14
C LEU A 202 21.48 -31.58 7.14
N TRP A 203 22.40 -30.63 7.33
CA TRP A 203 23.83 -30.91 7.40
C TRP A 203 24.24 -31.69 8.65
N ILE A 204 23.62 -31.41 9.80
CA ILE A 204 23.82 -32.20 11.02
C ILE A 204 23.33 -33.63 10.80
N TRP A 205 22.15 -33.80 10.22
CA TRP A 205 21.58 -35.12 9.94
C TRP A 205 22.45 -35.94 8.99
N LEU A 206 23.07 -35.29 7.99
CA LEU A 206 24.03 -35.92 7.08
C LEU A 206 25.41 -36.21 7.72
N GLY A 207 25.67 -35.74 8.95
CA GLY A 207 26.94 -35.96 9.63
C GLY A 207 28.14 -35.21 9.03
N VAL A 208 27.90 -34.19 8.20
CA VAL A 208 28.95 -33.41 7.52
C VAL A 208 29.17 -32.03 8.15
N TRP A 209 28.56 -31.78 9.31
CA TRP A 209 28.71 -30.52 10.03
C TRP A 209 30.15 -30.30 10.50
N GLY A 210 30.68 -29.09 10.28
CA GLY A 210 32.05 -28.70 10.65
C GLY A 210 33.04 -28.61 9.49
N ASN A 211 32.70 -29.10 8.29
CA ASN A 211 33.54 -28.92 7.12
C ASN A 211 33.41 -27.48 6.55
N PRO A 212 34.50 -26.73 6.36
CA PRO A 212 34.45 -25.35 5.82
C PRO A 212 33.84 -25.27 4.42
N ILE A 213 33.93 -26.33 3.62
CA ILE A 213 33.32 -26.41 2.29
C ILE A 213 31.79 -26.37 2.41
N ILE A 214 31.22 -27.05 3.41
CA ILE A 214 29.77 -27.07 3.66
C ILE A 214 29.29 -25.67 4.06
N TRP A 215 30.11 -24.89 4.77
CA TRP A 215 29.77 -23.51 5.11
C TRP A 215 29.68 -22.61 3.87
N VAL A 216 30.58 -22.79 2.91
CA VAL A 216 30.52 -22.06 1.62
C VAL A 216 29.29 -22.47 0.82
N ILE A 217 28.99 -23.78 0.75
CA ILE A 217 27.80 -24.29 0.07
C ILE A 217 26.51 -23.76 0.72
N ASP A 218 26.45 -23.72 2.06
CA ASP A 218 25.33 -23.18 2.83
C ASP A 218 25.04 -21.72 2.43
N ILE A 219 26.07 -20.86 2.39
CA ILE A 219 25.92 -19.47 1.94
C ILE A 219 25.44 -19.40 0.49
N ILE A 220 26.01 -20.22 -0.41
CA ILE A 220 25.64 -20.24 -1.83
C ILE A 220 24.16 -20.61 -2.02
N ILE A 221 23.63 -21.53 -1.21
CA ILE A 221 22.21 -21.95 -1.29
C ILE A 221 21.29 -20.91 -0.65
N ARG A 222 21.65 -20.35 0.50
CA ARG A 222 20.81 -19.42 1.26
C ARG A 222 20.69 -18.05 0.62
N THR A 223 21.76 -17.58 0.00
CA THR A 223 21.85 -16.28 -0.66
C THR A 223 20.74 -16.07 -1.70
N PRO A 224 20.55 -16.92 -2.72
CA PRO A 224 19.49 -16.74 -3.72
C PRO A 224 18.09 -16.87 -3.12
N LEU A 225 17.87 -17.77 -2.16
CA LEU A 225 16.56 -17.95 -1.53
C LEU A 225 16.12 -16.72 -0.74
N THR A 226 17.04 -16.20 0.08
CA THR A 226 16.81 -15.00 0.87
C THR A 226 16.70 -13.77 -0.03
N TYR A 227 17.50 -13.70 -1.09
CA TYR A 227 17.42 -12.63 -2.09
C TYR A 227 16.05 -12.61 -2.77
N ILE A 228 15.56 -13.77 -3.22
CA ILE A 228 14.23 -13.89 -3.82
C ILE A 228 13.17 -13.38 -2.84
N PHE A 229 13.19 -13.81 -1.57
CA PHE A 229 12.25 -13.34 -0.57
C PHE A 229 12.21 -11.81 -0.46
N PHE A 230 13.35 -11.16 -0.24
CA PHE A 230 13.40 -9.70 -0.11
C PHE A 230 12.98 -8.98 -1.37
N MET A 231 13.37 -9.49 -2.54
CA MET A 231 13.00 -8.86 -3.80
C MET A 231 11.51 -9.00 -4.11
N GLU A 232 10.88 -10.12 -3.75
CA GLU A 232 9.43 -10.28 -3.86
C GLU A 232 8.67 -9.34 -2.92
N CYS A 233 9.14 -9.19 -1.67
CA CYS A 233 8.61 -8.21 -0.73
C CYS A 233 8.63 -6.80 -1.34
N GLN A 234 9.78 -6.39 -1.88
CA GLN A 234 9.97 -5.07 -2.48
C GLN A 234 9.18 -4.87 -3.76
N ARG A 235 8.95 -5.93 -4.57
CA ARG A 235 8.14 -5.82 -5.78
C ARG A 235 6.65 -5.73 -5.49
N THR A 236 6.17 -6.44 -4.47
CA THR A 236 4.74 -6.55 -4.16
C THR A 236 4.22 -5.31 -3.40
N LEU A 237 5.06 -4.67 -2.58
CA LEU A 237 4.69 -3.45 -1.85
C LEU A 237 4.20 -2.32 -2.78
N PRO A 238 4.89 -1.99 -3.90
CA PRO A 238 4.39 -1.06 -4.90
C PRO A 238 2.99 -1.39 -5.43
N PHE A 239 2.63 -2.67 -5.59
CA PHE A 239 1.29 -3.03 -6.05
C PHE A 239 0.21 -2.57 -5.06
N VAL A 240 0.45 -2.69 -3.75
CA VAL A 240 -0.47 -2.15 -2.73
C VAL A 240 -0.62 -0.65 -2.89
N VAL A 241 0.48 0.06 -3.11
CA VAL A 241 0.47 1.52 -3.33
C VAL A 241 -0.31 1.86 -4.62
N PHE A 242 -0.10 1.13 -5.71
CA PHE A 242 -0.74 1.40 -7.00
C PHE A 242 -2.23 1.08 -7.01
N PHE A 243 -2.65 -0.04 -6.40
CA PHE A 243 -4.04 -0.47 -6.40
C PHE A 243 -4.89 0.19 -5.32
N MET A 244 -4.29 0.57 -4.19
CA MET A 244 -5.04 1.15 -3.07
C MET A 244 -4.79 2.66 -2.95
N ALA A 245 -3.54 3.06 -2.76
CA ALA A 245 -3.23 4.45 -2.39
C ALA A 245 -3.42 5.43 -3.56
N MET A 246 -2.96 5.07 -4.77
CA MET A 246 -3.07 5.95 -5.93
C MET A 246 -4.52 6.26 -6.32
N PRO A 247 -5.42 5.29 -6.57
CA PRO A 247 -6.79 5.61 -6.95
C PRO A 247 -7.52 6.39 -5.86
N LEU A 248 -7.27 6.09 -4.58
CA LEU A 248 -7.82 6.88 -3.47
C LEU A 248 -7.32 8.33 -3.51
N GLN A 249 -6.02 8.55 -3.71
CA GLN A 249 -5.45 9.89 -3.84
C GLN A 249 -6.05 10.65 -5.04
N LEU A 250 -6.23 9.99 -6.18
CA LEU A 250 -6.88 10.58 -7.36
C LEU A 250 -8.33 10.95 -7.09
N PHE A 251 -9.08 10.11 -6.36
CA PHE A 251 -10.45 10.43 -5.96
C PHE A 251 -10.50 11.64 -5.04
N VAL A 252 -9.64 11.69 -4.02
CA VAL A 252 -9.56 12.83 -3.12
C VAL A 252 -9.30 14.10 -3.91
N GLN A 253 -8.25 14.13 -4.73
CA GLN A 253 -7.92 15.31 -5.50
C GLN A 253 -9.03 15.70 -6.49
N SER A 254 -9.72 14.73 -7.09
CA SER A 254 -10.89 15.01 -7.94
C SER A 254 -12.04 15.63 -7.15
N ILE A 255 -12.32 15.12 -5.95
CA ILE A 255 -13.39 15.63 -5.09
C ILE A 255 -13.07 17.02 -4.55
N ILE A 256 -11.81 17.29 -4.18
CA ILE A 256 -11.36 18.62 -3.79
C ILE A 256 -11.62 19.61 -4.93
N LYS A 257 -11.17 19.29 -6.15
CA LYS A 257 -11.37 20.15 -7.30
C LYS A 257 -12.85 20.36 -7.64
N LEU A 258 -13.67 19.30 -7.58
CA LEU A 258 -15.11 19.41 -7.79
C LEU A 258 -15.81 20.25 -6.72
N LEU A 259 -15.31 20.24 -5.48
CA LEU A 259 -15.81 21.09 -4.40
C LEU A 259 -15.44 22.56 -4.64
N ASP A 260 -14.20 22.83 -5.05
CA ASP A 260 -13.75 24.17 -5.41
C ASP A 260 -14.64 24.74 -6.54
N ASP A 261 -14.85 23.96 -7.61
CA ASP A 261 -15.77 24.32 -8.69
C ASP A 261 -17.21 24.54 -8.18
N ALA A 262 -17.70 23.68 -7.27
CA ALA A 262 -19.04 23.78 -6.69
C ALA A 262 -19.24 25.06 -5.87
N THR A 263 -18.22 25.49 -5.13
CA THR A 263 -18.27 26.72 -4.34
C THR A 263 -18.23 27.96 -5.23
N GLU A 264 -17.45 27.96 -6.31
CA GLU A 264 -17.45 29.03 -7.31
C GLU A 264 -18.82 29.21 -8.01
N PHE A 265 -19.56 28.12 -8.23
CA PHE A 265 -20.89 28.19 -8.85
C PHE A 265 -21.94 28.89 -7.97
N GLY A 266 -21.69 29.05 -6.67
CA GLY A 266 -22.54 29.86 -5.79
C GLY A 266 -22.60 31.35 -6.21
N GLY A 267 -21.58 31.85 -6.92
CA GLY A 267 -21.45 33.25 -7.34
C GLY A 267 -21.90 33.54 -8.79
N ASN A 268 -23.11 33.13 -9.19
CA ASN A 268 -23.73 33.29 -10.53
C ASN A 268 -23.24 32.37 -11.67
N LYS A 269 -22.14 31.63 -11.53
CA LYS A 269 -21.69 30.70 -12.57
C LYS A 269 -22.63 29.48 -12.70
N PHE A 270 -22.74 28.92 -13.90
CA PHE A 270 -23.64 27.78 -14.18
C PHE A 270 -22.99 26.44 -13.83
N LEU A 271 -23.74 25.54 -13.16
CA LEU A 271 -23.33 24.15 -13.01
C LEU A 271 -23.07 23.53 -14.38
N ARG A 272 -21.82 23.12 -14.60
CA ARG A 272 -21.36 22.52 -15.85
C ARG A 272 -21.78 21.05 -15.88
N GLU A 273 -22.36 20.61 -17.00
CA GLU A 273 -22.76 19.20 -17.17
C GLU A 273 -21.55 18.25 -17.10
N THR A 274 -20.37 18.75 -17.49
CA THR A 274 -19.09 18.03 -17.39
C THR A 274 -18.76 17.63 -15.95
N SER A 275 -18.88 18.55 -14.97
CA SER A 275 -18.61 18.26 -13.56
C SER A 275 -19.54 17.17 -13.01
N VAL A 276 -20.82 17.23 -13.38
CA VAL A 276 -21.83 16.21 -13.03
C VAL A 276 -21.50 14.85 -13.67
N ARG A 277 -21.03 14.85 -14.92
CA ARG A 277 -20.60 13.63 -15.63
C ARG A 277 -19.36 13.02 -14.99
N ILE A 278 -18.36 13.83 -14.61
CA ILE A 278 -17.15 13.37 -13.93
C ILE A 278 -17.49 12.80 -12.55
N PHE A 279 -18.34 13.46 -11.78
CA PHE A 279 -18.79 12.93 -10.49
C PHE A 279 -19.50 11.59 -10.64
N LYS A 280 -20.35 11.40 -11.67
CA LYS A 280 -20.95 10.08 -11.98
C LYS A 280 -19.89 9.03 -12.30
N LYS A 281 -18.86 9.36 -13.09
CA LYS A 281 -17.75 8.44 -13.39
C LYS A 281 -17.06 8.01 -12.09
N ILE A 282 -16.74 8.95 -11.20
CA ILE A 282 -16.13 8.69 -9.88
C ILE A 282 -17.05 7.79 -9.04
N GLN A 283 -18.35 8.11 -8.97
CA GLN A 283 -19.32 7.32 -8.22
C GLN A 283 -19.39 5.88 -8.75
N LEU A 284 -19.37 5.70 -10.06
CA LEU A 284 -19.39 4.39 -10.70
C LEU A 284 -18.11 3.59 -10.35
N PHE A 285 -16.95 4.25 -10.25
CA PHE A 285 -15.71 3.60 -9.79
C PHE A 285 -15.73 3.14 -8.34
N VAL A 286 -16.51 3.80 -7.48
CA VAL A 286 -16.69 3.38 -6.08
C VAL A 286 -17.73 2.25 -5.99
N ILE A 287 -18.80 2.31 -6.80
CA ILE A 287 -19.90 1.34 -6.78
C ILE A 287 -19.52 0.00 -7.40
N ILE A 288 -18.81 -0.03 -8.54
CA ILE A 288 -18.46 -1.31 -9.20
C ILE A 288 -17.77 -2.30 -8.24
N PRO A 289 -16.71 -1.91 -7.52
CA PRO A 289 -16.00 -2.82 -6.62
C PRO A 289 -16.56 -2.79 -5.19
N GLU A 290 -17.75 -2.21 -4.95
CA GLU A 290 -18.26 -1.93 -3.59
C GLU A 290 -18.26 -3.17 -2.68
N ARG A 291 -18.73 -4.32 -3.16
CA ARG A 291 -18.75 -5.58 -2.39
C ARG A 291 -17.36 -6.04 -1.96
N LEU A 292 -16.42 -5.99 -2.90
CA LEU A 292 -15.03 -6.40 -2.67
C LEU A 292 -14.35 -5.42 -1.72
N VAL A 293 -14.49 -4.11 -1.97
CA VAL A 293 -13.91 -3.04 -1.15
C VAL A 293 -14.47 -3.10 0.26
N THR A 294 -15.77 -3.32 0.43
CA THR A 294 -16.43 -3.41 1.74
C THR A 294 -15.86 -4.53 2.61
N THR A 295 -15.63 -5.70 2.00
CA THR A 295 -15.00 -6.85 2.67
C THR A 295 -13.53 -6.62 2.96
N LEU A 296 -12.79 -6.06 2.00
CA LEU A 296 -11.37 -5.73 2.18
C LEU A 296 -11.17 -4.65 3.25
N THR A 297 -12.04 -3.64 3.31
CA THR A 297 -12.00 -2.59 4.33
C THR A 297 -12.21 -3.18 5.71
N LEU A 298 -13.20 -4.06 5.89
CA LEU A 298 -13.43 -4.73 7.17
C LEU A 298 -12.21 -5.56 7.59
N LEU A 299 -11.69 -6.39 6.68
CA LEU A 299 -10.52 -7.23 6.94
C LEU A 299 -9.30 -6.37 7.27
N LEU A 300 -9.05 -5.30 6.51
CA LEU A 300 -7.92 -4.41 6.70
C LEU A 300 -8.03 -3.66 8.04
N MET A 301 -9.22 -3.21 8.43
CA MET A 301 -9.44 -2.58 9.74
C MET A 301 -9.21 -3.58 10.87
N PHE A 302 -9.76 -4.79 10.76
CA PHE A 302 -9.59 -5.84 11.78
C PHE A 302 -8.12 -6.25 11.94
N VAL A 303 -7.44 -6.58 10.84
CA VAL A 303 -6.01 -6.95 10.84
C VAL A 303 -5.16 -5.77 11.32
N GLY A 304 -5.51 -4.55 10.91
CA GLY A 304 -4.83 -3.33 11.34
C GLY A 304 -4.90 -3.11 12.86
N VAL A 305 -6.08 -3.29 13.46
CA VAL A 305 -6.26 -3.22 14.92
C VAL A 305 -5.45 -4.32 15.60
N ALA A 306 -5.63 -5.58 15.20
CA ALA A 306 -4.95 -6.71 15.80
C ALA A 306 -3.42 -6.54 15.75
N PHE A 307 -2.89 -6.12 14.60
CA PHE A 307 -1.46 -5.93 14.42
C PHE A 307 -0.92 -4.76 15.24
N LEU A 308 -1.62 -3.62 15.31
CA LEU A 308 -1.22 -2.51 16.18
C LEU A 308 -1.25 -2.89 17.67
N VAL A 309 -2.29 -3.59 18.11
CA VAL A 309 -2.41 -4.09 19.48
C VAL A 309 -1.22 -5.00 19.82
N CYS A 310 -0.88 -5.96 18.95
CA CYS A 310 0.27 -6.84 19.14
C CYS A 310 1.61 -6.08 19.15
N LEU A 311 1.81 -5.09 18.26
CA LEU A 311 3.04 -4.30 18.21
C LEU A 311 3.19 -3.40 19.45
N ASN A 312 2.12 -2.79 19.93
CA ASN A 312 2.12 -1.96 21.13
C ASN A 312 2.38 -2.83 22.38
N PHE A 313 1.70 -3.97 22.49
CA PHE A 313 1.93 -4.94 23.55
C PHE A 313 3.39 -5.42 23.54
N ALA A 314 3.91 -5.83 22.38
CA ALA A 314 5.29 -6.27 22.22
C ALA A 314 6.28 -5.16 22.62
N THR A 315 6.05 -3.92 22.19
CA THR A 315 6.91 -2.78 22.55
C THR A 315 6.98 -2.58 24.07
N ILE A 316 5.83 -2.59 24.76
CA ILE A 316 5.81 -2.37 26.21
C ILE A 316 6.39 -3.58 26.96
N ARG A 317 5.99 -4.79 26.58
CA ARG A 317 6.37 -6.01 27.29
C ARG A 317 7.85 -6.33 27.13
N PHE A 318 8.36 -6.21 25.90
CA PHE A 318 9.72 -6.59 25.57
C PHE A 318 10.77 -5.54 25.93
N LEU A 319 10.37 -4.39 26.47
CA LEU A 319 11.31 -3.37 26.96
C LEU A 319 12.25 -3.90 28.05
N HIS A 320 11.76 -4.83 28.88
CA HIS A 320 12.53 -5.42 29.99
C HIS A 320 13.13 -6.80 29.67
N TYR A 321 12.92 -7.31 28.46
CA TYR A 321 13.58 -8.54 28.02
C TYR A 321 14.90 -8.14 27.38
N ASP A 322 15.97 -8.90 27.61
CA ASP A 322 17.31 -8.71 27.04
C ASP A 322 17.35 -9.01 25.52
N LEU A 323 16.39 -8.46 24.78
CA LEU A 323 16.30 -8.51 23.34
C LEU A 323 17.39 -7.61 22.74
N PRO A 324 18.09 -8.06 21.68
CA PRO A 324 19.02 -7.20 21.00
C PRO A 324 18.30 -5.95 20.49
N PHE A 325 18.88 -4.78 20.77
CA PHE A 325 18.27 -3.46 20.53
C PHE A 325 17.65 -3.31 19.14
N MET A 326 18.32 -3.83 18.09
CA MET A 326 17.82 -3.76 16.71
C MET A 326 16.46 -4.45 16.52
N TYR A 327 16.23 -5.59 17.18
CA TYR A 327 14.96 -6.30 17.10
C TYR A 327 13.88 -5.59 17.91
N TYR A 328 14.23 -5.15 19.12
CA TYR A 328 13.32 -4.37 19.95
C TYR A 328 12.80 -3.14 19.20
N MET A 329 13.68 -2.38 18.55
CA MET A 329 13.32 -1.15 17.83
C MET A 329 12.38 -1.40 16.63
N MET A 330 12.29 -2.62 16.10
CA MET A 330 11.34 -2.91 15.02
C MET A 330 9.88 -2.75 15.47
N PHE A 331 9.54 -3.13 16.71
CA PHE A 331 8.16 -3.05 17.21
C PHE A 331 7.61 -1.62 17.27
N PRO A 332 8.25 -0.65 17.96
CA PRO A 332 7.76 0.73 18.00
C PRO A 332 7.84 1.42 16.64
N ILE A 333 8.85 1.12 15.81
CA ILE A 333 8.96 1.70 14.46
C ILE A 333 7.80 1.21 13.58
N LEU A 334 7.51 -0.09 13.56
CA LEU A 334 6.37 -0.63 12.80
C LEU A 334 5.04 -0.13 13.34
N GLY A 335 4.88 -0.07 14.67
CA GLY A 335 3.68 0.47 15.31
C GLY A 335 3.44 1.94 14.95
N PHE A 336 4.50 2.74 14.95
CA PHE A 336 4.46 4.14 14.53
C PHE A 336 4.10 4.28 13.05
N ILE A 337 4.75 3.54 12.16
CA ILE A 337 4.46 3.57 10.72
C ILE A 337 3.00 3.18 10.45
N LEU A 338 2.51 2.11 11.09
CA LEU A 338 1.13 1.67 10.89
C LEU A 338 0.11 2.67 11.45
N THR A 339 0.43 3.29 12.59
CA THR A 339 -0.38 4.39 13.14
C THR A 339 -0.43 5.58 12.18
N LEU A 340 0.69 5.94 11.56
CA LEU A 340 0.74 7.00 10.55
C LEU A 340 -0.10 6.65 9.31
N VAL A 341 0.00 5.41 8.81
CA VAL A 341 -0.80 4.94 7.68
C VAL A 341 -2.30 5.02 8.00
N MET A 342 -2.72 4.56 9.18
CA MET A 342 -4.12 4.63 9.61
C MET A 342 -4.60 6.08 9.78
N ARG A 343 -3.77 6.94 10.37
CA ARG A 343 -4.04 8.38 10.48
C ARG A 343 -4.09 9.10 9.14
N ALA A 344 -3.41 8.60 8.11
CA ALA A 344 -3.45 9.17 6.78
C ALA A 344 -4.68 8.69 5.99
N MET A 345 -4.99 7.39 6.03
CA MET A 345 -6.02 6.78 5.17
C MET A 345 -7.45 6.98 5.69
N LEU A 346 -7.66 6.84 7.00
CA LEU A 346 -9.02 6.86 7.56
C LEU A 346 -9.67 8.26 7.48
N PRO A 347 -8.98 9.36 7.83
CA PRO A 347 -9.53 10.71 7.63
C PRO A 347 -9.77 11.04 6.16
N VAL A 348 -8.97 10.52 5.24
CA VAL A 348 -9.16 10.69 3.81
C VAL A 348 -10.50 10.09 3.34
N ALA A 349 -10.82 8.87 3.79
CA ALA A 349 -12.10 8.24 3.47
C ALA A 349 -13.30 9.04 4.03
N ILE A 350 -13.16 9.56 5.25
CA ILE A 350 -14.17 10.39 5.92
C ILE A 350 -14.35 11.72 5.18
N ASP A 351 -13.25 12.43 4.89
CA ASP A 351 -13.25 13.71 4.20
C ASP A 351 -13.86 13.60 2.79
N MET A 352 -13.58 12.51 2.08
CA MET A 352 -14.20 12.23 0.78
C MET A 352 -15.73 12.12 0.89
N HIS A 353 -16.23 11.48 1.94
CA HIS A 353 -17.67 11.40 2.20
C HIS A 353 -18.25 12.80 2.47
N GLU A 354 -17.68 13.55 3.41
CA GLU A 354 -18.18 14.87 3.81
C GLU A 354 -18.18 15.87 2.66
N ARG A 355 -17.08 15.95 1.91
CA ARG A 355 -16.99 16.82 0.73
C ARG A 355 -17.99 16.42 -0.34
N SER A 356 -18.21 15.12 -0.57
CA SER A 356 -19.22 14.68 -1.54
C SER A 356 -20.65 15.06 -1.12
N VAL A 357 -20.96 15.04 0.18
CA VAL A 357 -22.23 15.54 0.71
C VAL A 357 -22.37 17.03 0.45
N GLU A 358 -21.30 17.80 0.69
CA GLU A 358 -21.30 19.24 0.48
C GLU A 358 -21.43 19.63 -1.00
N ILE A 359 -20.71 18.97 -1.90
CA ILE A 359 -20.84 19.15 -3.35
C ILE A 359 -22.30 18.97 -3.78
N LEU A 360 -22.92 17.86 -3.37
CA LEU A 360 -24.30 17.56 -3.73
C LEU A 360 -25.29 18.56 -3.11
N ARG A 361 -25.02 19.05 -1.89
CA ARG A 361 -25.80 20.11 -1.24
C ARG A 361 -25.77 21.40 -2.07
N LEU A 362 -24.57 21.87 -2.44
CA LEU A 362 -24.37 23.08 -3.25
C LEU A 362 -25.04 22.94 -4.63
N TRP A 363 -24.85 21.79 -5.29
CA TRP A 363 -25.47 21.55 -6.60
C TRP A 363 -27.00 21.46 -6.54
N ARG A 364 -27.58 20.83 -5.50
CA ARG A 364 -29.04 20.79 -5.31
C ARG A 364 -29.61 22.18 -5.09
N HIS A 365 -28.93 23.01 -4.29
CA HIS A 365 -29.32 24.40 -4.07
C HIS A 365 -29.27 25.20 -5.38
N ASN A 366 -28.14 25.17 -6.09
CA ASN A 366 -27.94 25.93 -7.33
C ASN A 366 -28.85 25.48 -8.48
N THR A 367 -29.23 24.20 -8.55
CA THR A 367 -30.15 23.69 -9.57
C THR A 367 -31.62 24.00 -9.26
N ALA A 368 -32.00 24.10 -7.98
CA ALA A 368 -33.38 24.44 -7.59
C ALA A 368 -33.77 25.88 -7.98
N LEU A 369 -32.81 26.81 -7.96
CA LEU A 369 -33.05 28.22 -8.25
C LEU A 369 -33.36 28.53 -9.73
N LYS A 370 -33.09 27.61 -10.67
CA LYS A 370 -33.04 27.92 -12.12
C LYS A 370 -34.27 27.48 -12.94
N GLY A 371 -35.40 27.18 -12.31
CA GLY A 371 -36.68 26.95 -13.01
C GLY A 371 -36.72 25.74 -13.96
N ARG A 372 -37.78 25.63 -14.78
CA ARG A 372 -38.10 24.43 -15.60
C ARG A 372 -37.03 24.07 -16.66
N GLY A 373 -36.22 25.03 -17.12
CA GLY A 373 -35.25 24.83 -18.21
C GLY A 373 -34.14 23.81 -17.93
N LYS A 374 -33.88 23.48 -16.65
CA LYS A 374 -32.88 22.47 -16.26
C LYS A 374 -33.46 21.36 -15.37
N ALA A 375 -34.74 21.04 -15.54
CA ALA A 375 -35.42 20.00 -14.76
C ALA A 375 -34.69 18.64 -14.79
N PHE A 376 -34.09 18.27 -15.93
CA PHE A 376 -33.32 17.03 -16.07
C PHE A 376 -32.06 17.01 -15.19
N LEU A 377 -31.30 18.11 -15.17
CA LEU A 377 -30.09 18.23 -14.36
C LEU A 377 -30.42 18.21 -12.87
N HIS A 378 -31.48 18.91 -12.46
CA HIS A 378 -31.95 18.91 -11.09
C HIS A 378 -32.38 17.50 -10.64
N LYS A 379 -33.18 16.79 -11.44
CA LYS A 379 -33.55 15.38 -11.17
C LYS A 379 -32.31 14.49 -11.04
N THR A 380 -31.34 14.68 -11.93
CA THR A 380 -30.10 13.92 -11.95
C THR A 380 -29.28 14.14 -10.67
N VAL A 381 -29.03 15.39 -10.27
CA VAL A 381 -28.28 15.72 -9.05
C VAL A 381 -29.04 15.30 -7.78
N ARG A 382 -30.37 15.38 -7.79
CA ARG A 382 -31.21 14.92 -6.67
C ARG A 382 -31.11 13.41 -6.48
N ALA A 383 -31.00 12.64 -7.56
CA ALA A 383 -30.85 11.19 -7.52
C ALA A 383 -29.44 10.71 -7.13
N MET A 384 -28.43 11.57 -7.24
CA MET A 384 -27.06 11.23 -6.83
C MET A 384 -26.95 11.03 -5.33
N ARG A 385 -26.12 10.05 -4.95
CA ARG A 385 -25.77 9.73 -3.57
C ARG A 385 -24.35 10.18 -3.28
N PRO A 386 -24.05 10.63 -2.05
CA PRO A 386 -22.69 10.92 -1.65
C PRO A 386 -21.82 9.67 -1.73
N LEU A 387 -20.52 9.86 -1.96
CA LEU A 387 -19.56 8.76 -1.97
C LEU A 387 -19.37 8.29 -0.54
N CYS A 388 -19.40 6.99 -0.32
CA CYS A 388 -19.34 6.40 1.01
C CYS A 388 -18.56 5.09 0.94
N PHE A 389 -17.72 4.85 1.94
CA PHE A 389 -17.09 3.54 2.13
C PHE A 389 -17.78 2.81 3.27
N PHE A 390 -17.95 1.51 3.09
CA PHE A 390 -18.58 0.63 4.04
C PHE A 390 -17.59 -0.44 4.50
N ALA A 391 -17.81 -0.98 5.69
CA ALA A 391 -17.14 -2.17 6.19
C ALA A 391 -18.20 -3.24 6.47
N GLY A 392 -18.00 -4.43 5.93
CA GLY A 392 -19.02 -5.48 5.90
C GLY A 392 -18.48 -6.77 5.28
N ILE A 393 -19.33 -7.78 5.15
CA ILE A 393 -19.02 -9.02 4.43
C ILE A 393 -20.07 -9.18 3.35
N ASP A 394 -19.64 -9.17 2.09
CA ASP A 394 -20.52 -9.23 0.92
C ASP A 394 -21.61 -8.13 0.94
N ASP A 395 -22.89 -8.49 1.01
CA ASP A 395 -24.01 -7.53 1.11
C ASP A 395 -24.35 -7.12 2.56
N LEU A 396 -23.74 -7.75 3.57
CA LEU A 396 -23.95 -7.42 4.99
C LEU A 396 -23.04 -6.26 5.41
N ILE A 397 -23.59 -5.06 5.48
CA ILE A 397 -22.89 -3.85 5.94
C ILE A 397 -22.95 -3.79 7.47
N PHE A 398 -21.79 -3.83 8.14
CA PHE A 398 -21.70 -3.69 9.59
C PHE A 398 -21.67 -2.23 10.02
N TYR A 399 -20.84 -1.42 9.37
CA TYR A 399 -20.76 0.01 9.65
C TYR A 399 -20.28 0.80 8.44
N LYS A 400 -20.63 2.08 8.45
CA LYS A 400 -20.16 3.09 7.51
C LYS A 400 -18.90 3.76 8.08
N ILE A 401 -17.91 4.04 7.23
CA ILE A 401 -16.75 4.82 7.65
C ILE A 401 -17.17 6.29 7.80
N ASP A 402 -17.29 6.74 9.04
CA ASP A 402 -17.63 8.11 9.41
C ASP A 402 -16.68 8.67 10.49
N LYS A 403 -16.90 9.93 10.90
CA LYS A 403 -16.08 10.61 11.92
C LYS A 403 -15.95 9.80 13.23
N PRO A 404 -17.04 9.28 13.84
CA PRO A 404 -16.98 8.45 15.05
C PRO A 404 -16.09 7.21 14.94
N VAL A 405 -16.01 6.59 13.76
CA VAL A 405 -15.19 5.37 13.56
C VAL A 405 -13.71 5.64 13.83
N LEU A 406 -13.18 6.82 13.50
CA LEU A 406 -11.78 7.17 13.77
C LEU A 406 -11.45 7.13 15.27
N GLY A 407 -12.29 7.74 16.11
CA GLY A 407 -12.10 7.75 17.56
C GLY A 407 -12.26 6.36 18.16
N SER A 408 -13.30 5.64 17.73
CA SER A 408 -13.59 4.27 18.18
C SER A 408 -12.45 3.31 17.84
N PHE A 409 -11.84 3.46 16.66
CA PHE A 409 -10.72 2.64 16.21
C PHE A 409 -9.49 2.79 17.11
N PHE A 410 -9.08 4.02 17.43
CA PHE A 410 -7.92 4.26 18.31
C PHE A 410 -8.21 3.89 19.77
N SER A 411 -9.42 4.13 20.27
CA SER A 411 -9.85 3.66 21.60
C SER A 411 -9.73 2.15 21.68
N THR A 412 -10.28 1.43 20.69
CA THR A 412 -10.24 -0.03 20.63
C THR A 412 -8.80 -0.56 20.69
N ILE A 413 -7.86 0.04 19.94
CA ILE A 413 -6.44 -0.36 19.99
C ILE A 413 -5.87 -0.18 21.40
N GLN A 414 -6.14 0.94 22.06
CA GLN A 414 -5.66 1.20 23.41
C GLN A 414 -6.27 0.22 24.42
N ASP A 415 -7.59 0.03 24.38
CA ASP A 415 -8.34 -0.84 25.28
C ASP A 415 -7.87 -2.30 25.18
N TRP A 416 -7.70 -2.82 23.96
CA TRP A 416 -7.17 -4.17 23.76
C TRP A 416 -5.70 -4.30 24.12
N THR A 417 -4.88 -3.26 23.92
CA THR A 417 -3.49 -3.27 24.39
C THR A 417 -3.43 -3.37 25.91
N ILE A 418 -4.24 -2.59 26.63
CA ILE A 418 -4.35 -2.64 28.10
C ILE A 418 -4.85 -4.02 28.54
N ALA A 419 -5.90 -4.54 27.90
CA ALA A 419 -6.44 -5.86 28.22
C ALA A 419 -5.40 -6.96 28.07
N LEU A 420 -4.61 -6.94 26.97
CA LEU A 420 -3.51 -7.90 26.78
C LEU A 420 -2.42 -7.76 27.85
N LEU A 421 -2.02 -6.54 28.19
CA LEU A 421 -1.04 -6.29 29.25
C LEU A 421 -1.51 -6.79 30.62
N MET A 422 -2.80 -6.62 30.95
CA MET A 422 -3.39 -7.08 32.21
C MET A 422 -3.58 -8.61 32.24
N SER A 423 -3.85 -9.23 31.09
CA SER A 423 -4.04 -10.69 30.99
C SER A 423 -2.76 -11.49 31.22
N TYR A 424 -1.59 -10.88 30.97
CA TYR A 424 -0.29 -11.54 31.10
C TYR A 424 0.36 -11.19 32.44
N GLN A 425 0.22 -12.06 33.45
CA GLN A 425 0.97 -11.91 34.69
C GLN A 425 2.46 -12.23 34.45
N PRO A 426 3.40 -11.39 34.92
CA PRO A 426 4.82 -11.74 34.87
C PRO A 426 5.05 -12.96 35.76
N GLY A 427 5.37 -14.10 35.13
CA GLY A 427 5.90 -15.29 35.80
C GLY A 427 7.38 -15.16 36.10
#